data_AF-A0A2V9DX81-F1
#
_entry.id   AF-A0A2V9DX81-F1
#
_cell.length_a   1.000
_cell.length_b   1.000
_cell.length_c   1.000
_cell.angle_alpha   90.00
_cell.angle_beta   90.00
_cell.angle_gamma   90.00
#
_symmetry.space_group_name_H-M   'P 1'
#
loop_
_entity.id
_entity.type
_entity.pdbx_description
1 polymer ?
#
loop_
_entity_poly.entity_id
_entity_poly.type
_entity_poly.pdbx_seq_one_letter_code
_entity_poly.pdbx_strand_id
1 'polypeptide(L)'
;MRLEQAYPEIRFRWRSRNWWARLTRMPAECQHLENEGAWMATFIPDTLYLRGKASHRRRPARPEVSLCLACLKQQMEKELPHFPGRVIAFEPDGAEFSQYFFVGSDEFSAAGLQPEVAAAMSRRLDQAMDDCASCDRPATWLWFSRDEVPSLDDVARIAMARAETLCSCHGPRKLLESFARAPEANLFYVNVPYGESGAYVWI
;
A
#
# COMPACT_ATOMS: atom_id res chain seq x y z
N MET A 1 -7.99 -19.05 -3.64
CA MET A 1 -7.36 -19.26 -4.97
C MET A 1 -6.03 -19.99 -4.78
N ARG A 2 -5.50 -20.75 -5.76
CA ARG A 2 -4.16 -21.35 -5.61
C ARG A 2 -3.07 -20.29 -5.76
N LEU A 3 -1.93 -20.49 -5.10
CA LEU A 3 -0.82 -19.53 -5.03
C LEU A 3 -0.26 -19.19 -6.43
N GLU A 4 -0.06 -20.20 -7.27
CA GLU A 4 0.51 -20.07 -8.61
C GLU A 4 -0.47 -19.43 -9.59
N GLN A 5 -1.77 -19.54 -9.32
CA GLN A 5 -2.82 -18.85 -10.08
C GLN A 5 -2.91 -17.38 -9.66
N ALA A 6 -2.71 -17.09 -8.38
CA ALA A 6 -2.73 -15.73 -7.83
C ALA A 6 -1.51 -14.91 -8.27
N TYR A 7 -0.34 -15.56 -8.32
CA TYR A 7 0.95 -14.92 -8.58
C TYR A 7 1.77 -15.72 -9.59
N PRO A 8 1.37 -15.76 -10.88
CA PRO A 8 1.99 -16.61 -11.89
C PRO A 8 3.45 -16.26 -12.20
N GLU A 9 3.83 -15.00 -11.96
CA GLU A 9 5.18 -14.49 -12.22
C GLU A 9 6.11 -14.62 -11.00
N ILE A 10 5.59 -15.02 -9.84
CA ILE A 10 6.37 -15.14 -8.61
C ILE A 10 6.74 -16.60 -8.37
N ARG A 11 8.04 -16.86 -8.26
CA ARG A 11 8.55 -18.14 -7.78
C ARG A 11 8.67 -18.11 -6.27
N PHE A 12 8.15 -19.15 -5.63
CA PHE A 12 8.11 -19.26 -4.17
C PHE A 12 9.04 -20.35 -3.66
N ARG A 13 9.63 -20.10 -2.49
CA ARG A 13 10.52 -21.06 -1.81
C ARG A 13 9.73 -22.32 -1.45
N TRP A 14 10.35 -23.48 -1.63
CA TRP A 14 9.71 -24.74 -1.24
C TRP A 14 9.55 -24.85 0.28
N ARG A 15 10.53 -24.32 1.04
CA ARG A 15 10.53 -24.37 2.51
C ARG A 15 9.36 -23.60 3.13
N SER A 16 8.94 -22.49 2.54
CA SER A 16 7.77 -21.72 2.97
C SER A 16 6.43 -22.30 2.45
N ARG A 17 6.46 -23.47 1.79
CA ARG A 17 5.29 -24.12 1.18
C ARG A 17 5.08 -25.55 1.65
N ASN A 18 5.96 -26.04 2.53
CA ASN A 18 5.89 -27.38 3.07
C ASN A 18 4.75 -27.53 4.08
N TRP A 19 4.51 -28.76 4.54
CA TRP A 19 3.41 -29.06 5.44
C TRP A 19 3.52 -28.31 6.77
N TRP A 20 4.75 -28.13 7.29
CA TRP A 20 5.02 -27.36 8.50
C TRP A 20 4.62 -25.89 8.35
N ALA A 21 5.02 -25.24 7.25
CA ALA A 21 4.67 -23.85 6.97
C ALA A 21 3.15 -23.64 6.89
N ARG A 22 2.42 -24.61 6.33
CA ARG A 22 0.94 -24.59 6.31
C ARG A 22 0.36 -24.71 7.71
N LEU A 23 0.96 -25.52 8.56
CA LEU A 23 0.50 -25.73 9.94
C LEU A 23 0.76 -24.51 10.82
N THR A 24 1.89 -23.83 10.63
CA THR A 24 2.25 -22.59 11.34
C THR A 24 1.67 -21.33 10.71
N ARG A 25 0.90 -21.46 9.61
CA ARG A 25 0.33 -20.34 8.84
C ARG A 25 1.37 -19.32 8.38
N MET A 26 2.58 -19.78 8.08
CA MET A 26 3.59 -18.92 7.48
C MET A 26 3.20 -18.56 6.04
N PRO A 27 3.25 -17.27 5.65
CA PRO A 27 3.01 -16.87 4.28
C PRO A 27 4.07 -17.48 3.35
N ALA A 28 3.70 -17.71 2.09
CA ALA A 28 4.66 -18.19 1.11
C ALA A 28 5.65 -17.07 0.76
N GLU A 29 6.95 -17.35 0.85
CA GLU A 29 8.02 -16.39 0.57
C GLU A 29 8.46 -16.48 -0.90
N CYS A 30 8.68 -15.34 -1.54
CA CYS A 30 9.34 -15.33 -2.84
C CYS A 30 10.78 -15.85 -2.72
N GLN A 31 11.27 -16.48 -3.78
CA GLN A 31 12.62 -17.06 -3.78
C GLN A 31 13.74 -16.04 -3.54
N HIS A 32 13.53 -14.75 -3.83
CA HIS A 32 14.60 -13.75 -3.71
C HIS A 32 14.92 -13.41 -2.25
N LEU A 33 14.01 -13.67 -1.31
CA LEU A 33 14.24 -13.45 0.12
C LEU A 33 15.35 -14.36 0.71
N GLU A 34 15.90 -15.33 -0.03
CA GLU A 34 17.14 -16.01 0.40
C GLU A 34 18.35 -15.06 0.40
N ASN A 35 18.38 -14.12 -0.53
CA ASN A 35 19.51 -13.24 -0.79
C ASN A 35 19.19 -11.76 -0.46
N GLU A 36 17.91 -11.38 -0.49
CA GLU A 36 17.42 -10.01 -0.30
C GLU A 36 16.72 -9.84 1.07
N GLY A 37 17.26 -10.45 2.13
CA GLY A 37 16.61 -10.48 3.46
C GLY A 37 16.50 -9.12 4.17
N ALA A 38 17.20 -8.10 3.68
CA ALA A 38 17.17 -6.74 4.22
C ALA A 38 15.84 -6.01 3.92
N TRP A 39 15.10 -6.47 2.90
CA TRP A 39 13.85 -5.85 2.47
C TRP A 39 12.76 -6.89 2.25
N MET A 40 11.68 -6.81 3.02
CA MET A 40 10.55 -7.74 2.93
C MET A 40 9.21 -7.02 3.12
N ALA A 41 8.19 -7.47 2.40
CA ALA A 41 6.81 -7.05 2.57
C ALA A 41 5.86 -8.23 2.54
N THR A 42 4.97 -8.33 3.53
CA THR A 42 3.87 -9.29 3.48
C THR A 42 2.70 -8.67 2.72
N PHE A 43 2.49 -9.15 1.51
CA PHE A 43 1.47 -8.71 0.59
C PHE A 43 0.15 -9.44 0.83
N ILE A 44 -0.90 -8.66 1.11
CA ILE A 44 -2.22 -9.12 1.55
C ILE A 44 -3.35 -8.44 0.73
N PRO A 45 -3.37 -8.63 -0.59
CA PRO A 45 -4.10 -7.73 -1.49
C PRO A 45 -5.63 -7.86 -1.40
N ASP A 46 -6.15 -8.93 -0.78
CA ASP A 46 -7.59 -9.18 -0.69
C ASP A 46 -8.09 -9.25 0.76
N THR A 47 -7.23 -8.93 1.74
CA THR A 47 -7.55 -8.97 3.16
C THR A 47 -7.33 -7.61 3.79
N LEU A 48 -8.35 -7.12 4.48
CA LEU A 48 -8.25 -5.92 5.32
C LEU A 48 -8.20 -6.35 6.78
N TYR A 49 -7.11 -6.06 7.48
CA TYR A 49 -6.98 -6.34 8.91
C TYR A 49 -7.50 -5.15 9.74
N LEU A 50 -8.60 -5.38 10.45
CA LEU A 50 -9.36 -4.38 11.20
C LEU A 50 -9.33 -4.69 12.69
N ARG A 51 -8.58 -3.93 13.50
CA ARG A 51 -8.48 -4.15 14.95
C ARG A 51 -8.20 -5.64 15.29
N GLY A 52 -7.32 -6.27 14.52
CA GLY A 52 -7.00 -7.71 14.64
C GLY A 52 -7.97 -8.69 13.96
N LYS A 53 -9.01 -8.21 13.26
CA LYS A 53 -9.96 -9.06 12.51
C LYS A 53 -9.72 -8.95 11.00
N ALA A 54 -9.48 -10.08 10.35
CA ALA A 54 -9.39 -10.15 8.90
C ALA A 54 -10.79 -10.02 8.25
N SER A 55 -10.91 -9.10 7.29
CA SER A 55 -12.08 -8.91 6.43
C SER A 55 -11.67 -9.15 4.98
N HIS A 56 -12.18 -10.23 4.37
CA HIS A 56 -11.86 -10.56 2.99
C HIS A 56 -12.72 -9.73 2.01
N ARG A 57 -12.05 -9.01 1.11
CA ARG A 57 -12.69 -8.16 0.09
C ARG A 57 -13.00 -8.91 -1.21
N ARG A 58 -12.41 -10.09 -1.41
CA ARG A 58 -12.56 -10.90 -2.61
C ARG A 58 -12.97 -12.33 -2.29
N ARG A 59 -13.77 -12.94 -3.17
CA ARG A 59 -14.06 -14.39 -3.17
C ARG A 59 -13.85 -14.96 -4.58
N PRO A 60 -12.90 -15.91 -4.76
CA PRO A 60 -11.94 -16.39 -3.77
C PRO A 60 -10.83 -15.36 -3.49
N ALA A 61 -10.39 -15.24 -2.23
CA ALA A 61 -9.25 -14.40 -1.87
C ALA A 61 -7.93 -14.96 -2.42
N ARG A 62 -7.03 -14.05 -2.80
CA ARG A 62 -5.61 -14.28 -3.05
C ARG A 62 -4.89 -14.68 -1.75
N PRO A 63 -4.00 -15.68 -1.79
CA PRO A 63 -3.17 -16.02 -0.63
C PRO A 63 -2.24 -14.88 -0.22
N GLU A 64 -1.94 -14.80 1.07
CA GLU A 64 -0.92 -13.90 1.61
C GLU A 64 0.49 -14.41 1.28
N VAL A 65 1.39 -13.50 0.93
CA VAL A 65 2.75 -13.84 0.48
C VAL A 65 3.77 -12.83 1.00
N SER A 66 4.98 -13.29 1.30
CA SER A 66 6.10 -12.41 1.65
C SER A 66 6.99 -12.20 0.43
N LEU A 67 7.19 -10.94 0.05
CA LEU A 67 7.85 -10.52 -1.18
C LEU A 67 9.06 -9.65 -0.86
N CYS A 68 10.12 -9.80 -1.65
CA CYS A 68 11.17 -8.79 -1.74
C CYS A 68 10.66 -7.53 -2.48
N LEU A 69 11.47 -6.47 -2.48
CA LEU A 69 11.11 -5.20 -3.10
C LEU A 69 10.75 -5.36 -4.57
N ALA A 70 11.57 -6.09 -5.34
CA ALA A 70 11.37 -6.27 -6.77
C ALA A 70 10.03 -6.98 -7.07
N CYS A 71 9.72 -8.05 -6.33
CA CYS A 71 8.46 -8.77 -6.48
C CYS A 71 7.26 -7.93 -6.07
N LEU A 72 7.38 -7.13 -5.00
CA LEU A 72 6.30 -6.24 -4.58
C LEU A 72 6.03 -5.17 -5.64
N LYS A 73 7.07 -4.51 -6.15
CA LYS A 73 6.93 -3.48 -7.19
C LYS A 73 6.18 -4.02 -8.41
N GLN A 74 6.57 -5.21 -8.88
CA GLN A 74 5.92 -5.88 -9.99
C GLN A 74 4.42 -6.15 -9.75
N GLN A 75 4.00 -6.45 -8.51
CA GLN A 75 2.57 -6.59 -8.21
C GLN A 75 1.86 -5.24 -8.17
N MET A 76 2.47 -4.24 -7.50
CA MET A 76 1.87 -2.92 -7.34
C MET A 76 1.73 -2.16 -8.66
N GLU A 77 2.69 -2.29 -9.58
CA GLU A 77 2.64 -1.68 -10.93
C GLU A 77 1.47 -2.19 -11.77
N LYS A 78 0.99 -3.41 -11.51
CA LYS A 78 -0.16 -3.98 -12.21
C LYS A 78 -1.48 -3.44 -11.69
N GLU A 79 -1.56 -3.13 -10.40
CA GLU A 79 -2.84 -2.83 -9.74
C GLU A 79 -3.06 -1.33 -9.56
N LEU A 80 -2.04 -0.61 -9.08
CA LEU A 80 -2.17 0.81 -8.73
C LEU A 80 -2.63 1.71 -9.88
N PRO A 81 -2.14 1.56 -11.14
CA PRO A 81 -2.58 2.44 -12.22
C PRO A 81 -4.04 2.25 -12.64
N HIS A 82 -4.63 1.11 -12.29
CA HIS A 82 -6.00 0.75 -12.64
C HIS A 82 -7.01 1.11 -11.54
N PHE A 83 -6.57 1.64 -10.40
CA PHE A 83 -7.47 2.07 -9.36
C PHE A 83 -8.25 3.31 -9.81
N PRO A 84 -9.60 3.25 -9.87
CA PRO A 84 -10.41 4.35 -10.37
C PRO A 84 -10.65 5.45 -9.33
N GLY A 85 -10.36 5.19 -8.06
CA GLY A 85 -10.58 6.11 -6.97
C GLY A 85 -9.51 7.18 -6.82
N ARG A 86 -9.78 8.14 -5.93
CA ARG A 86 -8.79 9.13 -5.50
C ARG A 86 -7.91 8.56 -4.38
N VAL A 87 -6.68 9.04 -4.33
CA VAL A 87 -5.64 8.55 -3.44
C VAL A 87 -5.03 9.71 -2.68
N ILE A 88 -4.85 9.53 -1.37
CA ILE A 88 -3.93 10.35 -0.58
C ILE A 88 -2.69 9.51 -0.29
N ALA A 89 -1.53 10.13 -0.32
CA ALA A 89 -0.24 9.47 -0.30
C ALA A 89 0.71 10.28 0.56
N PHE A 90 1.38 9.61 1.49
CA PHE A 90 2.43 10.23 2.30
C PHE A 90 3.74 9.53 1.97
N GLU A 91 4.78 10.32 1.76
CA GLU A 91 6.11 9.78 1.49
C GLU A 91 6.53 8.81 2.61
N PRO A 92 6.99 7.58 2.32
CA PRO A 92 7.50 6.68 3.35
C PRO A 92 8.72 7.28 4.06
N ASP A 93 8.76 7.26 5.40
CA ASP A 93 9.94 7.65 6.20
C ASP A 93 10.84 6.41 6.45
N GLY A 94 12.15 6.62 6.51
CA GLY A 94 13.15 5.58 6.78
C GLY A 94 13.25 5.16 8.26
N ALA A 95 12.83 6.02 9.20
CA ALA A 95 12.78 5.65 10.63
C ALA A 95 11.50 4.87 10.98
N GLU A 96 10.41 5.21 10.30
CA GLU A 96 9.13 4.53 10.37
C GLU A 96 8.58 4.48 8.95
N PHE A 97 8.66 3.34 8.27
CA PHE A 97 8.03 3.12 6.96
C PHE A 97 6.48 3.22 7.03
N SER A 98 5.97 3.68 8.19
CA SER A 98 4.64 3.55 8.68
C SER A 98 3.77 4.55 7.96
N GLN A 99 2.63 4.05 7.50
CA GLN A 99 1.48 4.85 7.17
C GLN A 99 1.52 5.48 5.78
N TYR A 100 1.29 4.62 4.78
CA TYR A 100 0.72 5.03 3.52
C TYR A 100 -0.77 4.65 3.53
N PHE A 101 -1.66 5.64 3.44
CA PHE A 101 -3.11 5.42 3.52
C PHE A 101 -3.80 5.73 2.20
N PHE A 102 -4.21 4.70 1.45
CA PHE A 102 -5.17 4.88 0.37
C PHE A 102 -6.55 4.57 0.91
N VAL A 103 -7.39 5.58 1.10
CA VAL A 103 -8.70 5.33 1.69
C VAL A 103 -9.76 6.07 0.90
N GLY A 104 -10.70 5.31 0.33
CA GLY A 104 -12.04 5.84 0.12
C GLY A 104 -12.67 6.08 1.49
N SER A 105 -13.33 7.22 1.69
CA SER A 105 -13.84 7.71 2.99
C SER A 105 -14.45 6.65 3.91
N ASP A 106 -15.11 5.65 3.34
CA ASP A 106 -15.85 4.60 4.05
C ASP A 106 -14.97 3.61 4.83
N GLU A 107 -13.66 3.63 4.59
CA GLU A 107 -12.73 2.66 5.17
C GLU A 107 -11.77 3.28 6.21
N PHE A 108 -11.90 4.59 6.50
CA PHE A 108 -11.02 5.29 7.46
C PHE A 108 -11.09 4.74 8.90
N SER A 109 -12.30 4.48 9.38
CA SER A 109 -12.51 3.84 10.69
C SER A 109 -11.88 2.44 10.74
N ALA A 110 -11.87 1.78 9.59
CA ALA A 110 -11.29 0.46 9.40
C ALA A 110 -9.74 0.51 9.48
N ALA A 111 -9.15 1.54 8.89
CA ALA A 111 -7.71 1.82 8.94
C ALA A 111 -7.18 2.18 10.35
N GLY A 112 -8.07 2.31 11.35
CA GLY A 112 -7.71 2.72 12.70
C GLY A 112 -7.33 4.20 12.81
N LEU A 113 -7.60 5.00 11.77
CA LEU A 113 -7.37 6.44 11.82
C LEU A 113 -8.24 7.07 12.90
N GLN A 114 -7.66 8.04 13.61
CA GLN A 114 -8.45 8.92 14.47
C GLN A 114 -9.51 9.64 13.63
N PRO A 115 -10.74 9.84 14.14
CA PRO A 115 -11.83 10.47 13.39
C PRO A 115 -11.45 11.82 12.78
N GLU A 116 -10.62 12.60 13.46
CA GLU A 116 -10.16 13.93 13.04
C GLU A 116 -9.21 13.85 11.84
N VAL A 117 -8.30 12.86 11.86
CA VAL A 117 -7.36 12.57 10.77
C VAL A 117 -8.13 12.09 9.55
N ALA A 118 -9.05 11.14 9.74
CA ALA A 118 -9.97 10.66 8.71
C ALA A 118 -10.75 11.82 8.07
N ALA A 119 -11.36 12.69 8.88
CA ALA A 119 -12.12 13.82 8.38
C ALA A 119 -11.25 14.83 7.62
N ALA A 120 -10.01 15.08 8.06
CA ALA A 120 -9.08 15.94 7.33
C ALA A 120 -8.70 15.36 5.97
N MET A 121 -8.37 14.06 5.91
CA MET A 121 -8.07 13.37 4.66
C MET A 121 -9.27 13.35 3.71
N SER A 122 -10.48 13.06 4.21
CA SER A 122 -11.73 13.10 3.44
C SER A 122 -11.93 14.46 2.78
N ARG A 123 -11.82 15.54 3.56
CA ARG A 123 -11.98 16.91 3.04
C ARG A 123 -10.98 17.24 1.94
N ARG A 124 -9.75 16.73 2.03
CA ARG A 124 -8.73 16.92 0.98
C ARG A 124 -9.08 16.14 -0.28
N LEU A 125 -9.57 14.90 -0.15
CA LEU A 125 -9.98 14.08 -1.29
C LEU A 125 -11.25 14.60 -1.98
N ASP A 126 -12.14 15.30 -1.28
CA ASP A 126 -13.36 15.89 -1.85
C ASP A 126 -13.09 17.18 -2.65
N GLN A 127 -11.96 17.84 -2.41
CA GLN A 127 -11.58 19.05 -3.15
C GLN A 127 -11.30 18.75 -4.62
N ALA A 128 -11.53 19.73 -5.49
CA ALA A 128 -11.11 19.62 -6.89
C ALA A 128 -9.59 19.46 -6.94
N MET A 129 -9.11 18.50 -7.73
CA MET A 129 -7.70 18.28 -7.96
C MET A 129 -7.32 18.95 -9.26
N ASP A 130 -6.20 19.67 -9.25
CA ASP A 130 -5.59 20.20 -10.46
C ASP A 130 -5.07 19.05 -11.35
N ASP A 131 -4.55 19.38 -12.52
CA ASP A 131 -3.88 18.42 -13.36
C ASP A 131 -2.60 17.87 -12.71
N CYS A 132 -2.13 16.75 -13.23
CA CYS A 132 -0.92 16.11 -12.77
C CYS A 132 0.28 17.03 -13.00
N ALA A 133 1.04 17.29 -11.92
CA ALA A 133 2.24 18.12 -11.91
C ALA A 133 3.35 17.65 -12.88
N SER A 134 3.24 16.43 -13.43
CA SER A 134 4.22 15.84 -14.35
C SER A 134 3.76 15.72 -15.81
N CYS A 135 2.46 15.78 -16.13
CA CYS A 135 2.01 15.52 -17.52
C CYS A 135 0.63 16.07 -17.91
N ASP A 136 0.08 17.03 -17.17
CA ASP A 136 -1.18 17.72 -17.50
C ASP A 136 -2.41 16.80 -17.65
N ARG A 137 -2.32 15.52 -17.28
CA ARG A 137 -3.45 14.60 -17.21
C ARG A 137 -4.23 14.82 -15.92
N PRO A 138 -5.54 14.50 -15.87
CA PRO A 138 -6.32 14.59 -14.64
C PRO A 138 -5.63 13.87 -13.48
N ALA A 139 -5.44 14.57 -12.36
CA ALA A 139 -4.85 13.98 -11.18
C ALA A 139 -5.88 13.16 -10.39
N THR A 140 -5.41 12.06 -9.81
CA THR A 140 -6.19 11.22 -8.90
C THR A 140 -5.45 10.96 -7.58
N TRP A 141 -4.20 11.44 -7.45
CA TRP A 141 -3.34 11.23 -6.30
C TRP A 141 -2.91 12.57 -5.68
N LEU A 142 -3.03 12.69 -4.36
CA LEU A 142 -2.49 13.77 -3.55
C LEU A 142 -1.27 13.24 -2.80
N TRP A 143 -0.08 13.70 -3.17
CA TRP A 143 1.18 13.30 -2.56
C TRP A 143 1.68 14.37 -1.58
N PHE A 144 1.89 13.97 -0.34
CA PHE A 144 2.49 14.79 0.71
C PHE A 144 3.90 14.29 1.01
N SER A 145 4.89 15.18 0.93
CA SER A 145 6.24 14.90 1.44
C SER A 145 6.25 14.91 2.97
N ARG A 146 7.24 14.24 3.57
CA ARG A 146 7.42 14.28 5.02
C ARG A 146 7.88 15.65 5.53
N ASP A 147 8.47 16.48 4.67
CA ASP A 147 8.78 17.87 4.99
C ASP A 147 7.50 18.71 5.23
N GLU A 148 6.44 18.43 4.47
CA GLU A 148 5.17 19.14 4.55
C GLU A 148 4.25 18.55 5.65
N VAL A 149 4.21 17.22 5.76
CA VAL A 149 3.43 16.48 6.76
C VAL A 149 4.34 15.47 7.48
N PRO A 150 5.01 15.87 8.57
CA PRO A 150 5.94 14.99 9.28
C PRO A 150 5.24 13.80 9.93
N SER A 151 4.04 14.00 10.47
CA SER A 151 3.24 12.98 11.14
C SER A 151 1.80 13.02 10.68
N LEU A 152 1.15 11.85 10.66
CA LEU A 152 -0.27 11.74 10.31
C LEU A 152 -1.21 12.12 11.44
N ASP A 153 -0.69 12.23 12.66
CA ASP A 153 -1.43 12.78 13.78
C ASP A 153 -1.54 14.31 13.69
N ASP A 154 -0.77 14.95 12.79
CA ASP A 154 -0.84 16.39 12.57
C ASP A 154 -1.98 16.76 11.60
N VAL A 155 -3.20 16.71 12.13
CA VAL A 155 -4.45 17.06 11.43
C VAL A 155 -4.38 18.43 10.79
N ALA A 156 -3.74 19.41 11.45
CA ALA A 156 -3.62 20.77 10.94
C ALA A 156 -2.73 20.81 9.69
N ARG A 157 -1.59 20.11 9.72
CA ARG A 157 -0.72 19.98 8.55
C ARG A 157 -1.41 19.24 7.41
N ILE A 158 -2.08 18.12 7.65
CA ILE A 158 -2.83 17.41 6.58
C ILE A 158 -3.84 18.33 5.89
N ALA A 159 -4.54 19.16 6.67
CA ALA A 159 -5.55 20.06 6.15
C ALA A 159 -4.98 21.22 5.30
N MET A 160 -3.78 21.69 5.62
CA MET A 160 -3.21 22.93 5.04
C MET A 160 -2.02 22.71 4.11
N ALA A 161 -1.33 21.57 4.22
CA ALA A 161 -0.10 21.30 3.49
C ALA A 161 -0.33 21.27 1.98
N ARG A 162 0.69 21.72 1.25
CA ARG A 162 0.70 21.64 -0.20
C ARG A 162 0.96 20.20 -0.62
N ALA A 163 -0.06 19.58 -1.19
CA ALA A 163 0.09 18.28 -1.84
C ALA A 163 0.49 18.47 -3.31
N GLU A 164 1.29 17.56 -3.81
CA GLU A 164 1.53 17.40 -5.23
C GLU A 164 0.42 16.55 -5.86
N THR A 165 -0.21 17.05 -6.91
CA THR A 165 -1.24 16.36 -7.67
C THR A 165 -0.61 15.46 -8.72
N LEU A 166 -0.93 14.16 -8.69
CA LEU A 166 -0.39 13.15 -9.60
C LEU A 166 -1.50 12.35 -10.28
N CYS A 167 -1.30 11.98 -11.54
CA CYS A 167 -2.21 11.08 -12.25
C CYS A 167 -1.99 9.62 -11.82
N SER A 168 -2.89 8.73 -12.25
CA SER A 168 -2.83 7.30 -11.98
C SER A 168 -1.56 6.60 -12.49
N CYS A 169 -0.76 7.22 -13.35
CA CYS A 169 0.54 6.67 -13.75
C CYS A 169 1.69 7.20 -12.87
N HIS A 170 1.70 8.50 -12.55
CA HIS A 170 2.82 9.14 -11.86
C HIS A 170 2.78 8.97 -10.35
N GLY A 171 1.59 8.87 -9.74
CA GLY A 171 1.43 8.57 -8.33
C GLY A 171 2.07 7.23 -7.95
N PRO A 172 1.68 6.11 -8.60
CA PRO A 172 2.29 4.80 -8.35
C PRO A 172 3.80 4.80 -8.58
N ARG A 173 4.26 5.41 -9.68
CA ARG A 173 5.71 5.48 -9.97
C ARG A 173 6.47 6.15 -8.82
N LYS A 174 5.98 7.30 -8.34
CA LYS A 174 6.61 8.04 -7.23
C LYS A 174 6.65 7.23 -5.94
N LEU A 175 5.59 6.47 -5.65
CA LEU A 175 5.57 5.54 -4.51
C LEU A 175 6.66 4.47 -4.61
N LEU A 176 6.75 3.80 -5.77
CA LEU A 176 7.70 2.71 -5.98
C LEU A 176 9.16 3.20 -6.02
N GLU A 177 9.38 4.41 -6.51
CA GLU A 177 10.68 5.10 -6.42
C GLU A 177 11.03 5.39 -4.95
N SER A 178 10.06 5.79 -4.14
CA SER A 178 10.28 6.06 -2.71
C SER A 178 10.67 4.81 -1.94
N PHE A 179 10.03 3.65 -2.21
CA PHE A 179 10.46 2.37 -1.63
C PHE A 179 11.89 1.98 -2.01
N ALA A 180 12.38 2.39 -3.18
CA ALA A 180 13.74 2.13 -3.62
C ALA A 180 14.80 2.88 -2.82
N ARG A 181 14.41 3.98 -2.16
CA ARG A 181 15.32 4.85 -1.41
C ARG A 181 15.62 4.32 -0.02
N ALA A 182 14.82 3.37 0.47
CA ALA A 182 15.04 2.77 1.76
C ALA A 182 15.76 1.41 1.61
N PRO A 183 17.01 1.30 2.10
CA PRO A 183 17.84 0.11 1.88
C PRO A 183 17.31 -1.11 2.65
N GLU A 184 16.60 -0.89 3.75
CA GLU A 184 16.05 -1.92 4.62
C GLU A 184 14.60 -1.61 4.96
N ALA A 185 13.75 -2.63 4.95
CA ALA A 185 12.35 -2.50 5.34
C ALA A 185 11.78 -3.86 5.73
N ASN A 186 10.90 -3.88 6.74
CA ASN A 186 10.07 -5.03 7.03
C ASN A 186 8.60 -4.58 7.14
N LEU A 187 7.88 -4.67 6.02
CA LEU A 187 6.49 -4.25 5.93
C LEU A 187 5.57 -5.42 6.30
N PHE A 188 4.89 -5.30 7.43
CA PHE A 188 4.07 -6.39 7.96
C PHE A 188 2.78 -6.62 7.19
N TYR A 189 2.17 -5.58 6.63
CA TYR A 189 0.94 -5.72 5.84
C TYR A 189 0.86 -4.66 4.74
N VAL A 190 1.04 -5.10 3.49
CA VAL A 190 0.88 -4.28 2.29
C VAL A 190 -0.33 -4.77 1.52
N ASN A 191 -1.37 -3.94 1.46
CA ASN A 191 -2.53 -4.14 0.60
C ASN A 191 -2.44 -3.20 -0.62
N VAL A 192 -3.04 -3.57 -1.75
CA VAL A 192 -3.19 -2.77 -2.97
C VAL A 192 -4.68 -2.53 -3.25
N PRO A 193 -5.07 -1.38 -3.80
CA PRO A 193 -6.48 -1.10 -4.04
C PRO A 193 -7.06 -2.16 -4.97
N TYR A 194 -8.24 -2.68 -4.61
CA TYR A 194 -8.94 -3.67 -5.41
C TYR A 194 -10.43 -3.30 -5.53
N GLY A 195 -10.89 -3.16 -6.77
CA GLY A 195 -12.25 -2.71 -7.05
C GLY A 195 -12.48 -1.30 -6.50
N GLU A 196 -13.39 -1.18 -5.55
CA GLU A 196 -13.71 0.08 -4.86
C GLU A 196 -13.00 0.24 -3.51
N SER A 197 -12.32 -0.81 -3.02
CA SER A 197 -11.58 -0.77 -1.75
C SER A 197 -10.19 -0.18 -1.96
N GLY A 198 -9.79 0.73 -1.06
CA GLY A 198 -8.47 1.33 -1.02
C GLY A 198 -7.39 0.37 -0.51
N ALA A 199 -6.13 0.79 -0.66
CA ALA A 199 -4.96 0.14 -0.11
C ALA A 199 -4.52 0.65 1.27
N TYR A 200 -3.95 -0.25 2.05
CA TYR A 200 -3.47 0.02 3.39
C TYR A 200 -2.05 -0.51 3.51
N VAL A 201 -1.12 0.33 3.94
CA VAL A 201 0.20 -0.10 4.40
C VAL A 201 0.23 0.11 5.90
N TRP A 202 0.17 -1.00 6.65
CA TRP A 202 0.30 -1.00 8.11
C TRP A 202 1.73 -1.38 8.49
N ILE A 203 2.30 -0.68 9.46
CA ILE A 203 3.56 -1.04 10.15
C ILE A 203 3.30 -1.26 11.63
#